data_AF-A0A9D5T7I7-F1
#
_entry.id   AF-A0A9D5T7I7-F1
#
_cell.length_a   1.000
_cell.length_b   1.000
_cell.length_c   1.000
_cell.angle_alpha   90.00
_cell.angle_beta   90.00
_cell.angle_gamma   90.00
#
_symmetry.space_group_name_H-M   'P 1'
#
loop_
_entity.id
_entity.type
_entity.pdbx_description
1 polymer ?
#
loop_
_entity_poly.entity_id
_entity_poly.type
_entity_poly.pdbx_seq_one_letter_code
_entity_poly.pdbx_strand_id
1 'polypeptide(L)'
;MKIRFFLLGTEKHSSSERFTAELKEVFSDNLSDNGDVASYSSMKDATTDIAKAVEEAHTLVFIAECSQFGSVKQMLSKAFGFELTCDSTLLERACEEMQKNRDEEDYDFSVTHAFIAPNSRVFVLDDGLYAGFSVANGNQTIILLPYERERTSVLLSSQVIPYLNASYHTEIDSANVKKYYSGKLFEVLEEKNEKIAVANTSTASFFKEYISAEEKLSECVSFSPISEKRGDMAPVDYIVNLSVVASEFMNCRYGIAVSNAYYTGDSPESEKIVYLAVSNERETAVREIHSFKGEDIPSFLSRCCADLCVFIGDVIADDEAAQADYSVREKAAAKRYKAAISVVAAAIVAVAVFAFSYFYAHNYSISTWAENFMEWVFPAGNPFEGMFDRTAPGEDEMKENLENTADGEDVSGEASSSDAVNEASAEA
;
A
#
# COMPACT_ATOMS: atom_id res chain seq x y z
N MET A 1 -12.39 8.57 -32.36
CA MET A 1 -12.49 7.09 -32.45
C MET A 1 -13.38 6.60 -31.30
N LYS A 2 -14.20 5.56 -31.51
CA LYS A 2 -15.00 4.96 -30.42
C LYS A 2 -14.34 3.66 -29.97
N ILE A 3 -13.93 3.59 -28.71
CA ILE A 3 -13.25 2.44 -28.11
C ILE A 3 -14.20 1.75 -27.14
N ARG A 4 -14.24 0.41 -27.18
CA ARG A 4 -14.94 -0.41 -26.21
C ARG A 4 -13.98 -1.37 -25.52
N PHE A 5 -13.97 -1.38 -24.18
CA PHE A 5 -13.16 -2.29 -23.37
C PHE A 5 -14.00 -3.42 -22.78
N PHE A 6 -13.46 -4.63 -22.89
CA PHE A 6 -13.98 -5.85 -22.30
C PHE A 6 -12.92 -6.46 -21.40
N LEU A 7 -13.13 -6.41 -20.09
CA LEU A 7 -12.30 -7.11 -19.11
C LEU A 7 -12.87 -8.51 -18.92
N LEU A 8 -12.06 -9.53 -19.20
CA LEU A 8 -12.48 -10.93 -19.21
C LEU A 8 -11.70 -11.72 -18.16
N GLY A 9 -12.43 -12.51 -17.36
CA GLY A 9 -11.86 -13.30 -16.27
C GLY A 9 -11.81 -12.59 -14.92
N THR A 10 -12.38 -11.39 -14.79
CA THR A 10 -12.06 -10.49 -13.68
C THR A 10 -13.14 -10.35 -12.60
N GLU A 11 -14.04 -11.34 -12.46
CA GLU A 11 -15.27 -11.23 -11.66
C GLU A 11 -15.02 -10.67 -10.23
N LYS A 12 -15.59 -9.50 -9.92
CA LYS A 12 -15.72 -8.88 -8.58
C LYS A 12 -14.47 -8.90 -7.68
N HIS A 13 -13.28 -8.78 -8.25
CA HIS A 13 -12.09 -8.46 -7.45
C HIS A 13 -11.98 -6.94 -7.29
N SER A 14 -11.69 -6.45 -6.08
CA SER A 14 -11.48 -5.02 -5.83
C SER A 14 -10.40 -4.42 -6.74
N SER A 15 -9.41 -5.24 -7.16
CA SER A 15 -8.40 -4.87 -8.14
C SER A 15 -8.98 -4.61 -9.54
N SER A 16 -9.97 -5.39 -9.99
CA SER A 16 -10.58 -5.19 -11.31
C SER A 16 -11.53 -4.01 -11.35
N GLU A 17 -12.16 -3.66 -10.23
CA GLU A 17 -12.92 -2.41 -10.09
C GLU A 17 -12.00 -1.18 -10.18
N ARG A 18 -10.86 -1.20 -9.47
CA ARG A 18 -9.83 -0.15 -9.55
C ARG A 18 -9.28 -0.01 -10.97
N PHE A 19 -9.01 -1.12 -11.65
CA PHE A 19 -8.51 -1.07 -13.03
C PHE A 19 -9.59 -0.60 -14.03
N THR A 20 -10.85 -0.97 -13.81
CA THR A 20 -11.98 -0.44 -14.59
C THR A 20 -12.07 1.08 -14.44
N ALA A 21 -11.88 1.62 -13.24
CA ALA A 21 -11.85 3.06 -12.99
C ALA A 21 -10.65 3.73 -13.70
N GLU A 22 -9.46 3.13 -13.65
CA GLU A 22 -8.28 3.60 -14.40
C GLU A 22 -8.60 3.77 -15.89
N LEU A 23 -9.13 2.72 -16.54
CA LEU A 23 -9.45 2.76 -17.96
C LEU A 23 -10.51 3.82 -18.29
N LYS A 24 -11.53 3.98 -17.44
CA LYS A 24 -12.57 5.00 -17.64
C LYS A 24 -12.01 6.41 -17.58
N GLU A 25 -11.07 6.66 -16.68
CA GLU A 25 -10.47 7.97 -16.50
C GLU A 25 -9.42 8.27 -17.59
N VAL A 26 -8.53 7.31 -17.88
CA VAL A 26 -7.46 7.48 -18.87
C VAL A 26 -8.00 7.68 -20.29
N PHE A 27 -9.08 6.98 -20.64
CA PHE A 27 -9.66 6.99 -21.98
C PHE A 27 -10.93 7.84 -22.10
N SER A 28 -11.31 8.64 -21.09
CA SER A 28 -12.61 9.31 -20.98
C SER A 28 -13.09 9.97 -22.27
N ASP A 29 -12.20 10.66 -22.98
CA ASP A 29 -12.50 11.44 -24.19
C ASP A 29 -12.71 10.57 -25.45
N ASN A 30 -12.43 9.28 -25.36
CA ASN A 30 -12.58 8.29 -26.42
C ASN A 30 -13.59 7.18 -26.08
N LEU A 31 -14.21 7.29 -24.91
CA LEU A 31 -15.38 6.50 -24.50
C LEU A 31 -16.66 7.23 -24.96
N SER A 32 -17.75 6.48 -25.15
CA SER A 32 -18.99 6.95 -25.78
C SER A 32 -20.25 6.97 -24.88
N ASP A 33 -20.10 6.61 -23.59
CA ASP A 33 -21.06 6.52 -22.47
C ASP A 33 -21.41 5.11 -21.97
N ASN A 34 -21.70 5.06 -20.66
CA ASN A 34 -22.34 4.05 -19.78
C ASN A 34 -22.08 2.54 -19.93
N GLY A 35 -21.27 2.09 -20.88
CA GLY A 35 -20.84 0.69 -20.93
C GLY A 35 -19.42 0.47 -21.44
N ASP A 36 -18.64 1.52 -21.66
CA ASP A 36 -17.41 1.41 -22.46
C ASP A 36 -16.25 0.66 -21.80
N VAL A 37 -16.38 0.36 -20.52
CA VAL A 37 -15.52 -0.60 -19.82
C VAL A 37 -16.44 -1.55 -19.08
N ALA A 38 -16.54 -2.78 -19.58
CA ALA A 38 -17.39 -3.82 -19.03
C ALA A 38 -16.57 -5.02 -18.61
N SER A 39 -16.88 -5.58 -17.43
CA SER A 39 -16.17 -6.71 -16.84
C SER A 39 -17.05 -7.96 -16.82
N TYR A 40 -16.47 -9.10 -17.19
CA TYR A 40 -17.13 -10.39 -17.27
C TYR A 40 -16.23 -11.50 -16.74
N SER A 41 -16.80 -12.54 -16.15
CA SER A 41 -16.06 -13.74 -15.74
C SER A 41 -15.53 -14.55 -16.92
N SER A 42 -16.20 -14.48 -18.06
CA SER A 42 -15.75 -15.19 -19.26
C SER A 42 -16.18 -14.48 -20.55
N MET A 43 -15.54 -14.85 -21.66
CA MET A 43 -15.95 -14.39 -22.99
C MET A 43 -17.37 -14.83 -23.35
N LYS A 44 -17.81 -15.98 -22.84
CA LYS A 44 -19.17 -16.48 -23.07
C LYS A 44 -20.22 -15.52 -22.50
N ASP A 45 -19.96 -14.98 -21.32
CA ASP A 45 -20.87 -14.04 -20.65
C ASP A 45 -20.87 -12.67 -21.33
N ALA A 46 -19.74 -12.30 -21.94
CA ALA A 46 -19.60 -11.07 -22.72
C ALA A 46 -20.27 -11.12 -24.11
N THR A 47 -20.63 -12.30 -24.63
CA THR A 47 -21.04 -12.51 -26.03
C THR A 47 -22.09 -11.51 -26.53
N THR A 48 -23.16 -11.29 -25.75
CA THR A 48 -24.27 -10.42 -26.14
C THR A 48 -23.83 -8.96 -26.29
N ASP A 49 -22.96 -8.50 -25.40
CA ASP A 49 -22.50 -7.11 -25.41
C ASP A 49 -21.35 -6.90 -26.39
N ILE A 50 -20.54 -7.93 -26.64
CA ILE A 50 -19.58 -7.97 -27.76
C ILE A 50 -20.34 -7.83 -29.09
N ALA A 51 -21.41 -8.60 -29.29
CA ALA A 51 -22.20 -8.54 -30.53
C ALA A 51 -22.76 -7.14 -30.78
N LYS A 52 -23.26 -6.45 -29.75
CA LYS A 52 -23.69 -5.04 -29.86
C LYS A 52 -22.52 -4.10 -30.15
N ALA A 53 -21.40 -4.26 -29.44
CA ALA A 53 -20.23 -3.40 -29.62
C ALA A 53 -19.61 -3.55 -31.03
N VAL A 54 -19.72 -4.74 -31.64
CA VAL A 54 -19.31 -4.96 -33.03
C VAL A 54 -20.13 -4.11 -34.02
N GLU A 55 -21.35 -3.69 -33.68
CA GLU A 55 -22.14 -2.81 -34.55
C GLU A 55 -21.81 -1.33 -34.35
N GLU A 56 -21.31 -0.95 -33.17
CA GLU A 56 -21.24 0.44 -32.71
C GLU A 56 -19.81 1.01 -32.60
N ALA A 57 -18.82 0.15 -32.33
CA ALA A 57 -17.45 0.54 -32.02
C ALA A 57 -16.50 0.31 -33.19
N HIS A 58 -15.53 1.22 -33.33
CA HIS A 58 -14.43 1.09 -34.30
C HIS A 58 -13.31 0.21 -33.75
N THR A 59 -13.09 0.29 -32.43
CA THR A 59 -12.02 -0.44 -31.75
C THR A 59 -12.58 -1.21 -30.57
N LEU A 60 -12.36 -2.53 -30.56
CA LEU A 60 -12.70 -3.43 -29.46
C LEU A 60 -11.41 -3.84 -28.77
N VAL A 61 -11.29 -3.51 -27.49
CA VAL A 61 -10.13 -3.85 -26.65
C VAL A 61 -10.57 -4.91 -25.66
N PHE A 62 -9.99 -6.10 -25.80
CA PHE A 62 -10.15 -7.22 -24.87
C PHE A 62 -8.96 -7.25 -23.94
N ILE A 63 -9.21 -7.21 -22.64
CA ILE A 63 -8.19 -7.35 -21.61
C ILE A 63 -8.52 -8.60 -20.82
N ALA A 64 -7.72 -9.65 -20.97
CA ALA A 64 -8.02 -10.97 -20.43
C ALA A 64 -7.06 -11.33 -19.31
N GLU A 65 -7.59 -11.79 -18.17
CA GLU A 65 -6.79 -12.32 -17.06
C GLU A 65 -5.73 -13.30 -17.58
N CYS A 66 -4.50 -13.18 -17.06
CA CYS A 66 -3.37 -14.01 -17.46
C CYS A 66 -3.70 -15.51 -17.45
N SER A 67 -4.49 -15.99 -16.48
CA SER A 67 -4.95 -17.38 -16.37
C SER A 67 -5.82 -17.85 -17.56
N GLN A 68 -6.54 -16.92 -18.20
CA GLN A 68 -7.46 -17.19 -19.31
C GLN A 68 -6.95 -16.68 -20.66
N PHE A 69 -5.81 -15.99 -20.69
CA PHE A 69 -5.32 -15.24 -21.83
C PHE A 69 -5.22 -16.08 -23.11
N GLY A 70 -4.61 -17.27 -23.03
CA GLY A 70 -4.50 -18.19 -24.17
C GLY A 70 -5.85 -18.69 -24.70
N SER A 71 -6.78 -19.00 -23.80
CA SER A 71 -8.14 -19.44 -24.16
C SER A 71 -8.92 -18.34 -24.86
N VAL A 72 -8.91 -17.12 -24.29
CA VAL A 72 -9.54 -15.94 -24.90
C VAL A 72 -8.93 -15.63 -26.26
N LYS A 73 -7.60 -15.70 -26.39
CA LYS A 73 -6.88 -15.50 -27.66
C LYS A 73 -7.40 -16.44 -28.75
N GLN A 74 -7.56 -17.73 -28.45
CA GLN A 74 -8.12 -18.72 -29.38
C GLN A 74 -9.60 -18.47 -29.70
N MET A 75 -10.42 -18.09 -28.70
CA MET A 75 -11.82 -17.79 -28.91
C MET A 75 -12.02 -16.56 -29.80
N LEU A 76 -11.23 -15.51 -29.60
CA LEU A 76 -11.24 -14.30 -30.45
C LEU A 76 -10.84 -14.63 -31.89
N SER A 77 -9.80 -15.43 -32.09
CA SER A 77 -9.38 -15.91 -33.41
C SER A 77 -10.53 -16.60 -34.15
N LYS A 78 -11.26 -17.50 -33.47
CA LYS A 78 -12.42 -18.19 -34.05
C LYS A 78 -13.60 -17.25 -34.30
N ALA A 79 -13.90 -16.36 -33.34
CA ALA A 79 -15.05 -15.47 -33.40
C ALA A 79 -14.92 -14.43 -34.53
N PHE A 80 -13.71 -13.93 -34.75
CA PHE A 80 -13.43 -12.87 -35.73
C PHE A 80 -12.75 -13.38 -37.01
N GLY A 81 -12.47 -14.67 -37.11
CA GLY A 81 -12.03 -15.32 -38.36
C GLY A 81 -10.59 -15.01 -38.77
N PHE A 82 -9.70 -14.74 -37.81
CA PHE A 82 -8.26 -14.57 -38.08
C PHE A 82 -7.47 -15.77 -37.58
N GLU A 83 -6.41 -16.15 -38.32
CA GLU A 83 -5.52 -17.24 -37.92
C GLU A 83 -4.48 -16.77 -36.89
N LEU A 84 -3.98 -17.71 -36.08
CA LEU A 84 -2.89 -17.48 -35.15
C LEU A 84 -1.66 -18.26 -35.62
N THR A 85 -0.53 -17.59 -35.69
CA THR A 85 0.76 -18.19 -36.04
C THR A 85 1.75 -17.97 -34.92
N CYS A 86 2.59 -18.96 -34.66
CA CYS A 86 3.63 -18.85 -33.65
C CYS A 86 4.76 -17.95 -34.15
N ASP A 87 5.07 -16.88 -33.42
CA ASP A 87 6.22 -16.03 -33.69
C ASP A 87 7.47 -16.62 -33.03
N SER A 88 8.50 -16.92 -33.83
CA SER A 88 9.72 -17.57 -33.34
C SER A 88 10.51 -16.69 -32.37
N THR A 89 10.46 -15.36 -32.54
CA THR A 89 11.20 -14.41 -31.69
C THR A 89 10.53 -14.31 -30.32
N LEU A 90 9.19 -14.25 -30.31
CA LEU A 90 8.43 -14.27 -29.05
C LEU A 90 8.57 -15.60 -28.32
N LEU A 91 8.58 -16.71 -29.07
CA LEU A 91 8.78 -18.03 -28.49
C LEU A 91 10.16 -18.16 -27.84
N GLU A 92 11.22 -17.68 -28.51
CA GLU A 92 12.58 -17.69 -27.95
C GLU A 92 12.64 -16.92 -26.63
N ARG A 93 12.09 -15.70 -26.58
CA ARG A 93 12.04 -14.87 -25.37
C ARG A 93 11.22 -15.51 -24.24
N ALA A 94 10.03 -16.02 -24.56
CA ALA A 94 9.17 -16.70 -23.59
C ALA A 94 9.84 -17.96 -23.02
N CYS A 95 10.48 -18.76 -23.88
CA CYS A 95 11.24 -19.93 -23.43
C CYS A 95 12.43 -19.53 -22.55
N GLU A 96 13.15 -18.45 -22.87
CA GLU A 96 14.22 -17.93 -22.02
C GLU A 96 13.73 -17.46 -20.65
N GLU A 97 12.55 -16.89 -20.55
CA GLU A 97 11.97 -16.51 -19.27
C GLU A 97 11.57 -17.75 -18.45
N MET A 98 10.96 -18.73 -19.09
CA MET A 98 10.49 -19.97 -18.45
C MET A 98 11.63 -20.94 -18.12
N GLN A 99 12.86 -20.72 -18.60
CA GLN A 99 14.05 -21.59 -18.43
C GLN A 99 14.45 -21.92 -16.98
N LYS A 100 13.71 -21.47 -15.96
CA LYS A 100 13.83 -21.93 -14.57
C LYS A 100 13.29 -23.34 -14.35
N ASN A 101 12.40 -23.87 -15.19
CA ASN A 101 11.98 -25.27 -15.18
C ASN A 101 11.75 -25.75 -16.63
N ARG A 102 12.21 -26.96 -16.98
CA ARG A 102 12.06 -27.52 -18.33
C ARG A 102 11.22 -28.77 -18.25
N ASP A 103 9.92 -28.60 -18.14
CA ASP A 103 8.97 -29.65 -18.47
C ASP A 103 8.20 -29.30 -19.76
N GLU A 104 7.44 -30.27 -20.26
CA GLU A 104 6.63 -30.09 -21.48
C GLU A 104 5.51 -29.05 -21.28
N GLU A 105 5.05 -28.86 -20.03
CA GLU A 105 4.01 -27.88 -19.69
C GLU A 105 4.52 -26.43 -19.85
N ASP A 106 5.75 -26.14 -19.41
CA ASP A 106 6.39 -24.83 -19.56
C ASP A 106 6.62 -24.45 -21.04
N TYR A 107 6.92 -25.44 -21.89
CA TYR A 107 7.06 -25.23 -23.33
C TYR A 107 5.72 -24.94 -23.99
N ASP A 108 4.68 -25.73 -23.71
CA ASP A 108 3.32 -25.51 -24.24
C ASP A 108 2.75 -24.16 -23.79
N PHE A 109 3.06 -23.73 -22.57
CA PHE A 109 2.78 -22.40 -22.06
C PHE A 109 3.47 -21.32 -22.89
N SER A 110 4.78 -21.43 -23.11
CA SER A 110 5.57 -20.49 -23.94
C SER A 110 5.01 -20.38 -25.37
N VAL A 111 4.69 -21.51 -25.99
CA VAL A 111 4.08 -21.57 -27.33
C VAL A 111 2.73 -20.86 -27.37
N THR A 112 1.90 -21.05 -26.35
CA THR A 112 0.59 -20.39 -26.25
C THR A 112 0.71 -18.86 -26.26
N HIS A 113 1.76 -18.33 -25.62
CA HIS A 113 1.96 -16.89 -25.46
C HIS A 113 2.57 -16.27 -26.73
N ALA A 114 3.33 -17.03 -27.51
CA ALA A 114 3.94 -16.62 -28.77
C ALA A 114 2.98 -16.64 -29.98
N PHE A 115 1.78 -17.21 -29.87
CA PHE A 115 0.78 -17.14 -30.93
C PHE A 115 0.25 -15.72 -31.12
N ILE A 116 0.36 -15.19 -32.33
CA ILE A 116 -0.15 -13.86 -32.72
C ILE A 116 -0.87 -13.92 -34.06
N ALA A 117 -1.73 -12.95 -34.34
CA ALA A 117 -2.34 -12.83 -35.66
C ALA A 117 -1.29 -12.34 -36.70
N PRO A 118 -1.24 -12.89 -37.92
CA PRO A 118 -0.37 -12.39 -38.96
C PRO A 118 -0.64 -10.91 -39.28
N ASN A 119 0.42 -10.15 -39.61
CA ASN A 119 0.35 -8.72 -39.92
C ASN A 119 -0.28 -7.86 -38.80
N SER A 120 -0.26 -8.35 -37.56
CA SER A 120 -0.74 -7.61 -36.40
C SER A 120 0.35 -6.70 -35.82
N ARG A 121 -0.07 -5.67 -35.11
CA ARG A 121 0.82 -4.95 -34.19
C ARG A 121 0.91 -5.75 -32.89
N VAL A 122 2.09 -6.16 -32.47
CA VAL A 122 2.31 -6.90 -31.22
C VAL A 122 2.47 -5.92 -30.05
N PHE A 123 1.91 -6.28 -28.89
CA PHE A 123 2.09 -5.60 -27.60
C PHE A 123 2.67 -6.57 -26.58
N VAL A 124 3.92 -6.41 -26.20
CA VAL A 124 4.63 -7.39 -25.35
C VAL A 124 5.78 -6.71 -24.60
N LEU A 125 6.13 -7.23 -23.43
CA LEU A 125 7.35 -6.84 -22.70
C LEU A 125 8.54 -7.70 -23.17
N ASP A 126 9.74 -7.43 -22.68
CA ASP A 126 10.95 -8.14 -23.14
C ASP A 126 11.01 -9.61 -22.70
N ASP A 127 10.18 -10.01 -21.72
CA ASP A 127 9.99 -11.41 -21.34
C ASP A 127 9.32 -12.27 -22.42
N GLY A 128 8.69 -11.67 -23.43
CA GLY A 128 7.96 -12.38 -24.48
C GLY A 128 6.66 -13.04 -24.00
N LEU A 129 6.31 -12.92 -22.72
CA LEU A 129 5.14 -13.54 -22.15
C LEU A 129 3.89 -12.68 -22.37
N TYR A 130 2.77 -13.36 -22.57
CA TYR A 130 1.44 -12.76 -22.70
C TYR A 130 1.36 -11.76 -23.86
N ALA A 131 1.99 -12.08 -24.99
CA ALA A 131 2.02 -11.19 -26.14
C ALA A 131 0.59 -10.90 -26.63
N GLY A 132 0.16 -9.65 -26.43
CA GLY A 132 -1.04 -9.06 -26.98
C GLY A 132 -0.83 -8.65 -28.43
N PHE A 133 -1.92 -8.31 -29.11
CA PHE A 133 -1.84 -7.81 -30.48
C PHE A 133 -3.03 -6.96 -30.89
N SER A 134 -2.85 -6.18 -31.96
CA SER A 134 -3.91 -5.49 -32.70
C SER A 134 -4.04 -6.06 -34.10
N VAL A 135 -5.24 -6.51 -34.46
CA VAL A 135 -5.58 -7.00 -35.80
C VAL A 135 -6.73 -6.18 -36.40
N ALA A 136 -6.59 -5.82 -37.67
CA ALA A 136 -7.67 -5.20 -38.42
C ALA A 136 -8.64 -6.29 -38.92
N ASN A 137 -9.93 -6.07 -38.72
CA ASN A 137 -11.00 -6.92 -39.23
C ASN A 137 -12.06 -6.07 -39.92
N GLY A 138 -11.96 -5.95 -41.24
CA GLY A 138 -12.79 -5.01 -42.01
C GLY A 138 -12.58 -3.57 -41.54
N ASN A 139 -13.64 -2.93 -41.06
CA ASN A 139 -13.59 -1.55 -40.53
C ASN A 139 -13.30 -1.49 -39.02
N GLN A 140 -13.06 -2.64 -38.39
CA GLN A 140 -12.84 -2.74 -36.95
C GLN A 140 -11.40 -3.06 -36.63
N THR A 141 -10.98 -2.60 -35.45
CA THR A 141 -9.70 -2.96 -34.86
C THR A 141 -9.95 -3.76 -33.60
N ILE A 142 -9.39 -4.96 -33.55
CA ILE A 142 -9.46 -5.83 -32.36
C ILE A 142 -8.11 -5.77 -31.69
N ILE A 143 -8.09 -5.40 -30.41
CA ILE A 143 -6.90 -5.37 -29.57
C ILE A 143 -7.09 -6.39 -28.46
N LEU A 144 -6.09 -7.23 -28.22
CA LEU A 144 -6.02 -8.14 -27.08
C LEU A 144 -4.82 -7.77 -26.21
N LEU A 145 -5.04 -7.62 -24.91
CA LEU A 145 -4.03 -7.35 -23.89
C LEU A 145 -4.19 -8.33 -22.71
N PRO A 146 -3.10 -8.68 -22.01
CA PRO A 146 -3.23 -9.37 -20.74
C PRO A 146 -3.76 -8.43 -19.66
N TYR A 147 -4.49 -8.99 -18.70
CA TYR A 147 -4.84 -8.34 -17.44
C TYR A 147 -3.94 -8.87 -16.33
N GLU A 148 -2.96 -8.04 -15.99
CA GLU A 148 -2.12 -8.06 -14.80
C GLU A 148 -1.77 -6.59 -14.59
N ARG A 149 -2.31 -5.95 -13.55
CA ARG A 149 -2.37 -4.48 -13.39
C ARG A 149 -1.07 -3.79 -13.79
N GLU A 150 0.05 -4.27 -13.26
CA GLU A 150 1.38 -3.76 -13.46
C GLU A 150 1.81 -3.87 -14.93
N ARG A 151 1.68 -5.07 -15.52
CA ARG A 151 2.02 -5.33 -16.93
C ARG A 151 1.11 -4.54 -17.87
N THR A 152 -0.19 -4.56 -17.63
CA THR A 152 -1.17 -3.90 -18.50
C THR A 152 -0.97 -2.39 -18.49
N SER A 153 -0.71 -1.77 -17.34
CA SER A 153 -0.49 -0.33 -17.25
C SER A 153 0.79 0.11 -17.99
N VAL A 154 1.86 -0.70 -17.92
CA VAL A 154 3.08 -0.48 -18.72
C VAL A 154 2.78 -0.62 -20.22
N LEU A 155 2.08 -1.68 -20.64
CA LEU A 155 1.71 -1.87 -22.05
C LEU A 155 0.83 -0.72 -22.57
N LEU A 156 -0.12 -0.24 -21.75
CA LEU A 156 -1.01 0.87 -22.09
C LEU A 156 -0.21 2.14 -22.37
N SER A 157 0.62 2.56 -21.42
CA SER A 157 1.40 3.80 -21.52
C SER A 157 2.49 3.76 -22.59
N SER A 158 3.22 2.65 -22.71
CA SER A 158 4.41 2.56 -23.56
C SER A 158 4.13 2.09 -25.00
N GLN A 159 3.06 1.33 -25.24
CA GLN A 159 2.82 0.69 -26.54
C GLN A 159 1.42 0.94 -27.11
N VAL A 160 0.37 0.76 -26.31
CA VAL A 160 -1.01 0.80 -26.82
C VAL A 160 -1.46 2.23 -27.09
N ILE A 161 -1.30 3.15 -26.12
CA ILE A 161 -1.66 4.57 -26.29
C ILE A 161 -0.86 5.19 -27.46
N PRO A 162 0.48 5.03 -27.55
CA PRO A 162 1.24 5.50 -28.71
C PRO A 162 0.74 4.93 -30.03
N TYR A 163 0.41 3.63 -30.08
CA TYR A 163 -0.17 3.01 -31.26
C TYR A 163 -1.52 3.62 -31.63
N LEU A 164 -2.43 3.79 -30.66
CA LEU A 164 -3.75 4.37 -30.90
C LEU A 164 -3.63 5.80 -31.45
N ASN A 165 -2.77 6.63 -30.84
CA ASN A 165 -2.53 8.00 -31.29
C ASN A 165 -1.92 8.04 -32.70
N ALA A 166 -0.96 7.16 -33.00
CA ALA A 166 -0.31 7.12 -34.30
C ALA A 166 -1.23 6.59 -35.42
N SER A 167 -2.02 5.56 -35.13
CA SER A 167 -2.83 4.85 -36.14
C SER A 167 -4.22 5.46 -36.34
N TYR A 168 -4.79 6.09 -35.31
CA TYR A 168 -6.17 6.62 -35.35
C TYR A 168 -6.28 8.11 -35.04
N HIS A 169 -5.14 8.81 -34.94
CA HIS A 169 -5.07 10.25 -34.64
C HIS A 169 -5.89 10.63 -33.40
N THR A 170 -5.83 9.78 -32.37
CA THR A 170 -6.34 10.13 -31.04
C THR A 170 -5.36 11.02 -30.30
N GLU A 171 -5.86 11.71 -29.28
CA GLU A 171 -5.08 12.60 -28.41
C GLU A 171 -5.11 12.07 -26.96
N ILE A 172 -4.82 10.78 -26.78
CA ILE A 172 -4.77 10.17 -25.45
C ILE A 172 -3.41 10.48 -24.84
N ASP A 173 -3.37 11.22 -23.74
CA ASP A 173 -2.13 11.48 -23.01
C ASP A 173 -1.77 10.27 -22.13
N SER A 174 -0.62 9.66 -22.40
CA SER A 174 -0.06 8.61 -21.55
C SER A 174 0.19 9.06 -20.09
N ALA A 175 0.35 10.36 -19.86
CA ALA A 175 0.48 10.93 -18.52
C ALA A 175 -0.81 10.80 -17.69
N ASN A 176 -1.97 10.60 -18.33
CA ASN A 176 -3.24 10.36 -17.63
C ASN A 176 -3.17 9.11 -16.74
N VAL A 177 -2.34 8.11 -17.09
CA VAL A 177 -2.10 6.95 -16.23
C VAL A 177 -1.45 7.37 -14.91
N LYS A 178 -0.42 8.23 -14.96
CA LYS A 178 0.23 8.74 -13.74
C LYS A 178 -0.73 9.58 -12.91
N LYS A 179 -1.47 10.46 -13.60
CA LYS A 179 -2.47 11.35 -13.00
C LYS A 179 -3.56 10.58 -12.26
N TYR A 180 -4.03 9.46 -12.81
CA TYR A 180 -5.00 8.59 -12.15
C TYR A 180 -4.50 8.14 -10.76
N TYR A 181 -3.28 7.58 -10.69
CA TYR A 181 -2.73 7.08 -9.43
C TYR A 181 -2.44 8.19 -8.41
N SER A 182 -1.89 9.33 -8.85
CA SER A 182 -1.68 10.49 -7.97
C SER A 182 -3.01 11.10 -7.52
N GLY A 183 -4.00 11.18 -8.39
CA GLY A 183 -5.35 11.66 -8.09
C GLY A 183 -6.05 10.77 -7.06
N LYS A 184 -5.97 9.44 -7.18
CA LYS A 184 -6.52 8.51 -6.18
C LYS A 184 -5.86 8.63 -4.82
N LEU A 185 -4.54 8.83 -4.77
CA LEU A 185 -3.88 9.13 -3.50
C LEU A 185 -4.38 10.46 -2.92
N PHE A 186 -4.51 11.51 -3.73
CA PHE A 186 -5.05 12.79 -3.28
C PHE A 186 -6.47 12.66 -2.72
N GLU A 187 -7.37 11.97 -3.42
CA GLU A 187 -8.74 11.71 -2.95
C GLU A 187 -8.74 11.07 -1.55
N VAL A 188 -7.90 10.06 -1.32
CA VAL A 188 -7.79 9.40 0.00
C VAL A 188 -7.28 10.39 1.06
N LEU A 189 -6.21 11.13 0.78
CA LEU A 189 -5.64 12.07 1.74
C LEU A 189 -6.58 13.25 2.04
N GLU A 190 -7.30 13.75 1.04
CA GLU A 190 -8.29 14.82 1.18
C GLU A 190 -9.50 14.35 1.98
N GLU A 191 -10.06 13.17 1.65
CA GLU A 191 -11.21 12.60 2.37
C GLU A 191 -10.89 12.38 3.86
N LYS A 192 -9.68 11.92 4.15
CA LYS A 192 -9.23 11.66 5.54
C LYS A 192 -8.64 12.88 6.23
N ASN A 193 -8.45 13.99 5.50
CA ASN A 193 -7.75 15.17 5.97
C ASN A 193 -6.37 14.82 6.57
N GLU A 194 -5.63 13.95 5.87
CA GLU A 194 -4.33 13.44 6.29
C GLU A 194 -3.19 14.10 5.51
N LYS A 195 -2.04 14.22 6.18
CA LYS A 195 -0.77 14.61 5.57
C LYS A 195 0.26 13.53 5.78
N ILE A 196 1.11 13.35 4.78
CA ILE A 196 2.12 12.29 4.79
C ILE A 196 3.52 12.87 4.68
N ALA A 197 4.47 12.20 5.33
CA ALA A 197 5.88 12.55 5.28
C ALA A 197 6.66 11.53 4.45
N VAL A 198 7.47 12.00 3.50
CA VAL A 198 8.32 11.14 2.65
C VAL A 198 9.79 11.36 3.00
N ALA A 199 10.51 10.29 3.28
CA ALA A 199 11.94 10.30 3.57
C ALA A 199 12.77 10.75 2.37
N ASN A 200 13.91 11.42 2.62
CA ASN A 200 14.78 11.90 1.56
C ASN A 200 15.71 10.78 1.05
N THR A 201 15.35 10.19 -0.08
CA THR A 201 16.21 9.25 -0.83
C THR A 201 16.44 9.73 -2.25
N SER A 202 17.40 9.15 -2.96
CA SER A 202 17.61 9.48 -4.37
C SER A 202 16.40 9.12 -5.24
N THR A 203 15.61 8.11 -4.84
CA THR A 203 14.35 7.76 -5.53
C THR A 203 13.19 8.67 -5.12
N ALA A 204 13.24 9.34 -3.96
CA ALA A 204 12.17 10.24 -3.52
C ALA A 204 11.97 11.41 -4.48
N SER A 205 13.00 11.86 -5.21
CA SER A 205 12.86 12.88 -6.26
C SER A 205 12.03 12.38 -7.45
N PHE A 206 12.16 11.09 -7.82
CA PHE A 206 11.31 10.49 -8.84
C PHE A 206 9.86 10.44 -8.38
N PHE A 207 9.60 10.11 -7.12
CA PHE A 207 8.25 10.15 -6.59
C PHE A 207 7.69 11.57 -6.56
N LYS A 208 8.51 12.57 -6.18
CA LYS A 208 8.14 13.99 -6.22
C LYS A 208 7.74 14.45 -7.63
N GLU A 209 8.51 14.06 -8.64
CA GLU A 209 8.17 14.32 -10.04
C GLU A 209 6.90 13.59 -10.46
N TYR A 210 6.76 12.31 -10.08
CA TYR A 210 5.60 11.50 -10.42
C TYR A 210 4.30 12.11 -9.90
N ILE A 211 4.26 12.52 -8.63
CA ILE A 211 3.06 13.11 -8.01
C ILE A 211 2.74 14.52 -8.51
N SER A 212 3.67 15.20 -9.21
CA SER A 212 3.40 16.52 -9.79
C SER A 212 2.36 16.49 -10.92
N ALA A 213 2.00 15.29 -11.41
CA ALA A 213 0.85 15.10 -12.29
C ALA A 213 -0.49 15.51 -11.64
N GLU A 214 -0.58 15.53 -10.31
CA GLU A 214 -1.71 16.07 -9.55
C GLU A 214 -1.24 17.24 -8.68
N GLU A 215 -1.53 18.47 -9.14
CA GLU A 215 -1.01 19.70 -8.52
C GLU A 215 -1.36 19.80 -7.03
N LYS A 216 -2.58 19.40 -6.65
CA LYS A 216 -3.07 19.51 -5.27
C LYS A 216 -2.42 18.52 -4.31
N LEU A 217 -1.93 17.39 -4.81
CA LEU A 217 -1.28 16.38 -3.99
C LEU A 217 -0.03 16.92 -3.30
N SER A 218 0.63 17.91 -3.91
CA SER A 218 1.80 18.58 -3.33
C SER A 218 1.53 19.28 -1.99
N GLU A 219 0.27 19.59 -1.66
CA GLU A 219 -0.12 20.20 -0.38
C GLU A 219 -0.27 19.17 0.76
N CYS A 220 -0.50 17.91 0.42
CA CYS A 220 -0.67 16.79 1.35
C CYS A 220 0.63 16.02 1.60
N VAL A 221 1.64 16.16 0.72
CA VAL A 221 2.89 15.40 0.77
C VAL A 221 4.05 16.30 1.16
N SER A 222 4.69 16.00 2.28
CA SER A 222 5.87 16.74 2.77
C SER A 222 7.12 15.87 2.68
N PHE A 223 8.16 16.37 1.99
CA PHE A 223 9.45 15.67 1.90
C PHE A 223 10.35 16.09 3.06
N SER A 224 10.71 15.13 3.91
CA SER A 224 11.64 15.34 5.01
C SER A 224 13.02 15.74 4.47
N PRO A 225 13.77 16.66 5.10
CA PRO A 225 15.16 16.94 4.73
C PRO A 225 16.12 15.86 5.22
N ILE A 226 15.69 14.98 6.14
CA ILE A 226 16.54 13.95 6.73
C ILE A 226 16.89 12.92 5.67
N SER A 227 18.20 12.78 5.45
CA SER A 227 18.77 11.71 4.65
C SER A 227 19.75 10.94 5.51
N GLU A 228 19.47 9.65 5.71
CA GLU A 228 20.39 8.72 6.35
C GLU A 228 20.99 7.81 5.29
N LYS A 229 22.30 7.54 5.41
CA LYS A 229 22.95 6.53 4.58
C LYS A 229 22.61 5.14 5.12
N ARG A 230 22.33 4.20 4.23
CA ARG A 230 22.05 2.80 4.60
C ARG A 230 23.16 2.17 5.45
N GLY A 231 24.43 2.44 5.11
CA GLY A 231 25.56 1.71 5.69
C GLY A 231 25.39 0.20 5.49
N ASP A 232 25.58 -0.55 6.57
CA ASP A 232 25.50 -2.02 6.60
C ASP A 232 24.08 -2.56 6.90
N MET A 233 23.08 -1.69 7.06
CA MET A 233 21.70 -2.11 7.30
C MET A 233 21.14 -2.90 6.10
N ALA A 234 20.31 -3.90 6.41
CA ALA A 234 19.54 -4.59 5.38
C ALA A 234 18.60 -3.59 4.67
N PRO A 235 18.32 -3.76 3.36
CA PRO A 235 17.46 -2.85 2.60
C PRO A 235 16.11 -2.56 3.25
N VAL A 236 15.48 -3.60 3.83
CA VAL A 236 14.18 -3.51 4.51
C VAL A 236 14.28 -2.70 5.80
N ASP A 237 15.22 -3.04 6.69
CA ASP A 237 15.41 -2.32 7.96
C ASP A 237 15.71 -0.84 7.72
N TYR A 238 16.48 -0.55 6.67
CA TYR A 238 16.81 0.81 6.26
C TYR A 238 15.58 1.63 5.86
N ILE A 239 14.71 1.10 5.00
CA ILE A 239 13.51 1.86 4.59
C ILE A 239 12.50 1.98 5.73
N VAL A 240 12.39 0.98 6.61
CA VAL A 240 11.52 1.04 7.80
C VAL A 240 11.99 2.14 8.74
N ASN A 241 13.29 2.20 9.02
CA ASN A 241 13.84 3.27 9.86
C ASN A 241 13.58 4.65 9.23
N LEU A 242 13.84 4.80 7.93
CA LEU A 242 13.60 6.06 7.22
C LEU A 242 12.14 6.50 7.24
N SER A 243 11.18 5.60 7.04
CA SER A 243 9.77 5.95 7.04
C SER A 243 9.33 6.43 8.43
N VAL A 244 9.74 5.74 9.50
CA VAL A 244 9.45 6.16 10.89
C VAL A 244 10.07 7.53 11.20
N VAL A 245 11.36 7.71 10.89
CA VAL A 245 12.06 8.99 11.11
C VAL A 245 11.40 10.13 10.33
N ALA A 246 10.91 9.88 9.11
CA ALA A 246 10.21 10.89 8.32
C ALA A 246 8.89 11.30 8.98
N SER A 247 8.06 10.36 9.47
CA SER A 247 6.83 10.68 10.21
C SER A 247 7.11 11.49 11.47
N GLU A 248 8.08 11.05 12.28
CA GLU A 248 8.41 11.69 13.56
C GLU A 248 8.93 13.12 13.35
N PHE A 249 9.84 13.30 12.39
CA PHE A 249 10.45 14.60 12.12
C PHE A 249 9.44 15.62 11.57
N MET A 250 8.54 15.17 10.69
CA MET A 250 7.53 16.04 10.08
C MET A 250 6.23 16.10 10.89
N ASN A 251 6.15 15.41 12.02
CA ASN A 251 4.95 15.27 12.86
C ASN A 251 3.71 14.89 12.02
N CYS A 252 3.88 13.91 11.13
CA CYS A 252 2.82 13.34 10.31
C CYS A 252 2.48 11.94 10.82
N ARG A 253 1.20 11.57 10.78
CA ARG A 253 0.73 10.25 11.21
C ARG A 253 1.33 9.12 10.36
N TYR A 254 1.57 9.39 9.08
CA TYR A 254 2.14 8.43 8.14
C TYR A 254 3.50 8.88 7.63
N GLY A 255 4.46 7.96 7.68
CA GLY A 255 5.81 8.12 7.17
C GLY A 255 6.07 7.15 6.01
N ILE A 256 6.73 7.61 4.95
CA ILE A 256 6.95 6.87 3.72
C ILE A 256 8.43 6.87 3.39
N ALA A 257 8.95 5.73 2.94
CA ALA A 257 10.29 5.64 2.37
C ALA A 257 10.30 4.78 1.12
N VAL A 258 11.16 5.17 0.17
CA VAL A 258 11.40 4.45 -1.08
C VAL A 258 12.89 4.21 -1.20
N SER A 259 13.31 2.96 -1.32
CA SER A 259 14.73 2.65 -1.49
C SER A 259 15.27 3.11 -2.84
N ASN A 260 16.59 3.18 -2.97
CA ASN A 260 17.23 3.14 -4.27
C ASN A 260 16.97 1.78 -4.94
N ALA A 261 17.08 1.73 -6.27
CA ALA A 261 17.01 0.47 -7.01
C ALA A 261 18.27 -0.37 -6.74
N TYR A 262 18.07 -1.59 -6.24
CA TYR A 262 19.13 -2.58 -6.02
C TYR A 262 19.17 -3.55 -7.19
N TYR A 263 20.36 -3.83 -7.71
CA TYR A 263 20.53 -4.78 -8.81
C TYR A 263 20.89 -6.15 -8.24
N THR A 264 20.28 -7.21 -8.78
CA THR A 264 20.61 -8.60 -8.40
C THR A 264 21.93 -9.08 -8.99
N GLY A 265 22.51 -8.32 -9.93
CA GLY A 265 23.82 -8.59 -10.53
C GLY A 265 24.45 -7.32 -11.10
N ASP A 266 25.61 -7.48 -11.74
CA ASP A 266 26.42 -6.36 -12.24
C ASP A 266 26.00 -5.87 -13.65
N SER A 267 25.03 -6.54 -14.29
CA SER A 267 24.56 -6.16 -15.62
C SER A 267 23.47 -5.08 -15.53
N PRO A 268 23.43 -4.09 -16.44
CA PRO A 268 22.29 -3.18 -16.57
C PRO A 268 20.95 -3.89 -16.82
N GLU A 269 21.00 -5.08 -17.41
CA GLU A 269 19.84 -5.94 -17.68
C GLU A 269 19.46 -6.83 -16.49
N SER A 270 20.27 -6.84 -15.43
CA SER A 270 19.92 -7.54 -14.20
C SER A 270 18.60 -6.99 -13.64
N GLU A 271 17.90 -7.89 -12.96
CA GLU A 271 16.69 -7.55 -12.21
C GLU A 271 17.01 -6.48 -11.17
N LYS A 272 16.10 -5.52 -11.06
CA LYS A 272 16.16 -4.39 -10.15
C LYS A 272 15.07 -4.57 -9.10
N ILE A 273 15.40 -4.26 -7.87
CA ILE A 273 14.50 -4.39 -6.72
C ILE A 273 14.41 -3.03 -6.03
N VAL A 274 13.17 -2.58 -5.78
CA VAL A 274 12.87 -1.40 -4.97
C VAL A 274 11.97 -1.83 -3.81
N TYR A 275 12.28 -1.31 -2.62
CA TYR A 275 11.48 -1.52 -1.44
C TYR A 275 10.73 -0.23 -1.07
N LEU A 276 9.45 -0.39 -0.73
CA LEU A 276 8.55 0.67 -0.27
C LEU A 276 8.19 0.42 1.19
N ALA A 277 8.24 1.44 2.03
CA ALA A 277 7.73 1.37 3.41
C ALA A 277 6.67 2.46 3.63
N VAL A 278 5.60 2.10 4.34
CA VAL A 278 4.61 3.02 4.89
C VAL A 278 4.45 2.69 6.38
N SER A 279 4.86 3.63 7.22
CA SER A 279 4.77 3.56 8.69
C SER A 279 3.58 4.38 9.18
N ASN A 280 2.87 3.85 10.17
CA ASN A 280 1.95 4.59 11.02
C ASN A 280 2.38 4.45 12.49
N GLU A 281 1.59 4.96 13.43
CA GLU A 281 1.91 4.88 14.87
C GLU A 281 1.96 3.45 15.43
N ARG A 282 1.40 2.45 14.73
CA ARG A 282 1.25 1.07 15.21
C ARG A 282 2.23 0.11 14.56
N GLU A 283 2.42 0.24 13.26
CA GLU A 283 3.20 -0.70 12.46
C GLU A 283 3.81 -0.04 11.22
N THR A 284 4.71 -0.78 10.58
CA THR A 284 5.25 -0.43 9.27
C THR A 284 4.97 -1.55 8.29
N ALA A 285 4.25 -1.24 7.22
CA ALA A 285 4.06 -2.15 6.11
C ALA A 285 5.19 -1.95 5.08
N VAL A 286 5.69 -3.05 4.52
CA VAL A 286 6.76 -3.04 3.51
C VAL A 286 6.32 -3.80 2.27
N ARG A 287 6.67 -3.30 1.09
CA ARG A 287 6.47 -3.95 -0.21
C ARG A 287 7.78 -4.02 -0.98
N GLU A 288 8.09 -5.19 -1.51
CA GLU A 288 9.21 -5.41 -2.43
C GLU A 288 8.66 -5.45 -3.87
N ILE A 289 9.29 -4.71 -4.77
CA ILE A 289 8.89 -4.63 -6.18
C ILE A 289 10.09 -5.02 -7.04
N HIS A 290 9.84 -5.96 -7.96
CA HIS A 290 10.82 -6.46 -8.92
C HIS A 290 10.59 -5.82 -10.29
N SER A 291 11.66 -5.52 -11.02
CA SER A 291 11.58 -5.06 -12.40
C SER A 291 11.18 -6.18 -13.35
N PHE A 292 10.47 -5.86 -14.42
CA PHE A 292 10.32 -6.80 -15.54
C PHE A 292 11.68 -7.03 -16.21
N LYS A 293 11.84 -8.18 -16.90
CA LYS A 293 13.04 -8.45 -17.71
C LYS A 293 13.23 -7.32 -18.72
N GLY A 294 14.46 -6.82 -18.84
CA GLY A 294 14.81 -5.73 -19.77
C GLY A 294 14.29 -4.33 -19.39
N GLU A 295 13.50 -4.19 -18.32
CA GLU A 295 12.90 -2.90 -17.94
C GLU A 295 13.98 -1.86 -17.57
N ASP A 296 13.88 -0.68 -18.18
CA ASP A 296 14.75 0.45 -17.89
C ASP A 296 14.42 1.08 -16.54
N ILE A 297 15.40 1.77 -15.94
CA ILE A 297 15.26 2.36 -14.59
C ILE A 297 14.13 3.40 -14.52
N PRO A 298 14.04 4.40 -15.42
CA PRO A 298 12.92 5.34 -15.40
C PRO A 298 11.53 4.68 -15.45
N SER A 299 11.32 3.72 -16.34
CA SER A 299 10.05 2.98 -16.45
C SER A 299 9.75 2.21 -15.16
N PHE A 300 10.76 1.49 -14.64
CA PHE A 300 10.64 0.74 -13.40
C PHE A 300 10.28 1.63 -12.20
N LEU A 301 10.99 2.75 -12.01
CA LEU A 301 10.73 3.69 -10.92
C LEU A 301 9.35 4.36 -11.06
N SER A 302 8.92 4.67 -12.28
CA SER A 302 7.57 5.19 -12.53
C SER A 302 6.50 4.19 -12.07
N ARG A 303 6.70 2.89 -12.31
CA ARG A 303 5.80 1.84 -11.83
C ARG A 303 5.83 1.69 -10.31
N CYS A 304 7.01 1.75 -9.70
CA CYS A 304 7.13 1.78 -8.24
C CYS A 304 6.38 2.96 -7.62
N CYS A 305 6.36 4.13 -8.26
CA CYS A 305 5.60 5.30 -7.80
C CYS A 305 4.09 5.08 -7.88
N ALA A 306 3.60 4.47 -8.98
CA ALA A 306 2.19 4.09 -9.11
C ALA A 306 1.77 3.12 -7.99
N ASP A 307 2.58 2.09 -7.75
CA ASP A 307 2.35 1.12 -6.68
C ASP A 307 2.45 1.74 -5.29
N LEU A 308 3.33 2.73 -5.10
CA LEU A 308 3.42 3.47 -3.85
C LEU A 308 2.15 4.28 -3.57
N CYS A 309 1.58 4.98 -4.56
CA CYS A 309 0.30 5.68 -4.40
C CYS A 309 -0.80 4.74 -3.93
N VAL A 310 -0.92 3.56 -4.56
CA VAL A 310 -1.89 2.54 -4.19
C VAL A 310 -1.60 2.00 -2.79
N PHE A 311 -0.33 1.70 -2.50
CA PHE A 311 0.09 1.11 -1.23
C PHE A 311 -0.17 2.04 -0.04
N ILE A 312 0.08 3.34 -0.19
CA ILE A 312 -0.26 4.33 0.84
C ILE A 312 -1.77 4.33 1.09
N GLY A 313 -2.59 4.37 0.04
CA GLY A 313 -4.04 4.35 0.16
C GLY A 313 -4.56 3.08 0.86
N ASP A 314 -4.00 1.92 0.54
CA ASP A 314 -4.34 0.65 1.18
C ASP A 314 -3.99 0.67 2.69
N VAL A 315 -2.80 1.14 3.06
CA VAL A 315 -2.37 1.22 4.47
C VAL A 315 -3.22 2.18 5.27
N ILE A 316 -3.62 3.32 4.71
CA ILE A 316 -4.53 4.27 5.38
C ILE A 316 -5.90 3.62 5.61
N ALA A 317 -6.45 2.94 4.60
CA ALA A 317 -7.74 2.25 4.72
C ALA A 317 -7.71 1.14 5.78
N ASP A 318 -6.64 0.34 5.82
CA ASP A 318 -6.44 -0.72 6.80
C ASP A 318 -6.25 -0.16 8.22
N ASP A 319 -5.50 0.93 8.35
CA ASP A 319 -5.26 1.60 9.63
C ASP A 319 -6.59 2.12 10.23
N GLU A 320 -7.45 2.74 9.42
CA GLU A 320 -8.79 3.16 9.84
C GLU A 320 -9.69 2.00 10.26
N ALA A 321 -9.71 0.92 9.47
CA ALA A 321 -10.51 -0.27 9.79
C ALA A 321 -10.09 -0.86 11.15
N ALA A 322 -8.78 -0.95 11.40
CA ALA A 322 -8.26 -1.43 12.67
C ALA A 322 -8.51 -0.46 13.84
N GLN A 323 -8.55 0.86 13.61
CA GLN A 323 -8.94 1.84 14.65
C GLN A 323 -10.43 1.75 14.99
N ALA A 324 -11.29 1.60 13.98
CA ALA A 324 -12.72 1.40 14.18
C ALA A 324 -12.98 0.15 15.03
N ASP A 325 -12.33 -0.97 14.69
CA ASP A 325 -12.42 -2.23 15.44
C ASP A 325 -11.92 -2.11 16.88
N TYR A 326 -10.79 -1.41 17.09
CA TYR A 326 -10.28 -1.15 18.44
C TYR A 326 -11.29 -0.35 19.27
N SER A 327 -11.86 0.72 18.71
CA SER A 327 -12.84 1.56 19.40
C SER A 327 -14.11 0.79 19.79
N VAL A 328 -14.55 -0.17 18.98
CA VAL A 328 -15.69 -1.04 19.26
C VAL A 328 -15.36 -2.01 20.40
N ARG A 329 -14.19 -2.63 20.36
CA ARG A 329 -13.72 -3.54 21.42
C ARG A 329 -13.55 -2.81 22.75
N GLU A 330 -12.99 -1.61 22.75
CA GLU A 330 -12.84 -0.78 23.95
C GLU A 330 -14.20 -0.41 24.56
N LYS A 331 -15.15 0.05 23.73
CA LYS A 331 -16.54 0.34 24.17
C LYS A 331 -17.23 -0.91 24.74
N ALA A 332 -17.01 -2.08 24.15
CA ALA A 332 -17.54 -3.35 24.64
C ALA A 332 -16.91 -3.77 25.98
N ALA A 333 -15.59 -3.58 26.14
CA ALA A 333 -14.87 -3.84 27.39
C ALA A 333 -15.35 -2.91 28.51
N ALA A 334 -15.50 -1.61 28.24
CA ALA A 334 -16.04 -0.64 29.19
C ALA A 334 -17.48 -0.98 29.62
N LYS A 335 -18.31 -1.48 28.70
CA LYS A 335 -19.67 -1.96 29.00
C LYS A 335 -19.66 -3.20 29.89
N ARG A 336 -18.76 -4.17 29.63
CA ARG A 336 -18.58 -5.37 30.47
C ARG A 336 -18.08 -5.02 31.87
N TYR A 337 -17.15 -4.07 31.98
CA TYR A 337 -16.64 -3.59 33.26
C TYR A 337 -17.75 -2.92 34.10
N LYS A 338 -18.57 -2.06 33.47
CA LYS A 338 -19.75 -1.46 34.13
C LYS A 338 -20.77 -2.50 34.58
N ALA A 339 -21.00 -3.54 33.77
CA ALA A 339 -21.88 -4.65 34.15
C ALA A 339 -21.32 -5.45 35.34
N ALA A 340 -20.02 -5.75 35.35
CA ALA A 340 -19.37 -6.43 36.47
C ALA A 340 -19.48 -5.64 37.79
N ILE A 341 -19.25 -4.32 37.75
CA ILE A 341 -19.44 -3.45 38.92
C ILE A 341 -20.89 -3.49 39.41
N SER A 342 -21.87 -3.48 38.51
CA SER A 342 -23.29 -3.52 38.90
C SER A 342 -23.67 -4.84 39.58
N VAL A 343 -23.10 -5.97 39.16
CA VAL A 343 -23.34 -7.29 39.78
C VAL A 343 -22.70 -7.34 41.18
N VAL A 344 -21.48 -6.84 41.33
CA VAL A 344 -20.80 -6.77 42.64
C VAL A 344 -21.57 -5.86 43.60
N ALA A 345 -22.03 -4.68 43.14
CA ALA A 345 -22.83 -3.78 43.95
C ALA A 345 -24.17 -4.42 44.38
N ALA A 346 -24.86 -5.13 43.49
CA ALA A 346 -26.09 -5.85 43.81
C ALA A 346 -25.85 -6.99 44.83
N ALA A 347 -24.74 -7.72 44.71
CA ALA A 347 -24.36 -8.76 45.66
C ALA A 347 -24.06 -8.18 47.05
N ILE A 348 -23.35 -7.05 47.14
CA ILE A 348 -23.08 -6.36 48.42
C ILE A 348 -24.38 -5.92 49.07
N VAL A 349 -25.32 -5.35 48.29
CA VAL A 349 -26.64 -4.95 48.81
C VAL A 349 -27.44 -6.17 49.30
N ALA A 350 -27.43 -7.27 48.54
CA ALA A 350 -28.12 -8.50 48.95
C ALA A 350 -27.54 -9.09 50.25
N VAL A 351 -26.20 -9.09 50.40
CA VAL A 351 -25.51 -9.51 51.63
C VAL A 351 -25.87 -8.59 52.79
N ALA A 352 -25.87 -7.27 52.58
CA ALA A 352 -26.24 -6.30 53.61
C ALA A 352 -27.71 -6.47 54.06
N VAL A 353 -28.63 -6.69 53.11
CA VAL A 353 -30.05 -6.95 53.42
C VAL A 353 -30.21 -8.27 54.17
N PHE A 354 -29.53 -9.34 53.73
CA PHE A 354 -29.56 -10.63 54.42
C PHE A 354 -29.00 -10.54 55.84
N ALA A 355 -27.85 -9.87 56.01
CA ALA A 355 -27.27 -9.61 57.32
C ALA A 355 -28.22 -8.81 58.21
N PHE A 356 -28.85 -7.75 57.68
CA PHE A 356 -29.80 -6.93 58.42
C PHE A 356 -31.06 -7.71 58.85
N SER A 357 -31.63 -8.51 57.95
CA SER A 357 -32.77 -9.41 58.28
C SER A 357 -32.40 -10.48 59.31
N TYR A 358 -31.19 -11.04 59.21
CA TYR A 358 -30.68 -12.01 60.17
C TYR A 358 -30.44 -11.38 61.56
N PHE A 359 -29.89 -10.15 61.58
CA PHE A 359 -29.70 -9.35 62.80
C PHE A 359 -31.01 -9.07 63.53
N TYR A 360 -32.03 -8.63 62.79
CA TYR A 360 -33.33 -8.29 63.34
C TYR A 360 -34.04 -9.51 63.93
N ALA A 361 -33.81 -10.69 63.34
CA ALA A 361 -34.42 -11.94 63.80
C ALA A 361 -33.72 -12.53 65.04
N HIS A 362 -32.45 -12.23 65.30
CA HIS A 362 -31.63 -12.96 66.30
C HIS A 362 -30.97 -12.09 67.39
N ASN A 363 -31.24 -10.78 67.48
CA ASN A 363 -30.79 -9.89 68.57
C ASN A 363 -29.26 -9.93 68.84
N TYR A 364 -28.44 -10.05 67.79
CA TYR A 364 -26.99 -10.02 67.92
C TYR A 364 -26.44 -8.59 68.03
N SER A 365 -25.25 -8.43 68.62
CA SER A 365 -24.53 -7.14 68.68
C SER A 365 -23.69 -6.93 67.41
N ILE A 366 -23.64 -5.69 66.90
CA ILE A 366 -22.98 -5.33 65.63
C ILE A 366 -21.49 -5.71 65.61
N SER A 367 -20.80 -5.61 66.75
CA SER A 367 -19.37 -5.92 66.85
C SER A 367 -19.08 -7.41 66.64
N THR A 368 -19.90 -8.30 67.20
CA THR A 368 -19.71 -9.75 67.10
C THR A 368 -19.90 -10.28 65.69
N TRP A 369 -20.78 -9.65 64.89
CA TRP A 369 -20.93 -10.03 63.49
C TRP A 369 -19.79 -9.51 62.61
N ALA A 370 -19.31 -8.28 62.85
CA ALA A 370 -18.21 -7.71 62.08
C ALA A 370 -16.94 -8.57 62.20
N GLU A 371 -16.64 -9.07 63.39
CA GLU A 371 -15.53 -10.00 63.63
C GLU A 371 -15.71 -11.31 62.84
N ASN A 372 -16.89 -11.96 62.96
CA ASN A 372 -17.16 -13.22 62.27
C ASN A 372 -17.22 -13.08 60.73
N PHE A 373 -17.74 -11.96 60.22
CA PHE A 373 -17.80 -11.69 58.78
C PHE A 373 -16.41 -11.48 58.19
N MET A 374 -15.54 -10.73 58.88
CA MET A 374 -14.16 -10.52 58.45
C MET A 374 -13.35 -11.82 58.48
N GLU A 375 -13.59 -12.69 59.44
CA GLU A 375 -12.99 -14.03 59.51
C GLU A 375 -13.49 -14.95 58.38
N TRP A 376 -14.77 -14.85 57.99
CA TRP A 376 -15.34 -15.64 56.90
C TRP A 376 -14.89 -15.17 55.50
N VAL A 377 -14.83 -13.85 55.27
CA VAL A 377 -14.43 -13.27 53.98
C VAL A 377 -12.91 -13.32 53.78
N PHE A 378 -12.14 -13.20 54.87
CA PHE A 378 -10.68 -13.25 54.86
C PHE A 378 -10.15 -14.31 55.82
N PRO A 379 -10.33 -15.61 55.51
CA PRO A 379 -9.94 -16.71 56.40
C PRO A 379 -8.42 -16.85 56.61
N ALA A 380 -7.62 -16.11 55.84
CA ALA A 380 -6.17 -16.02 55.98
C ALA A 380 -5.71 -14.80 56.82
N GLY A 381 -6.63 -14.09 57.46
CA GLY A 381 -6.37 -12.86 58.23
C GLY A 381 -6.79 -11.59 57.48
N ASN A 382 -7.21 -10.57 58.23
CA ASN A 382 -7.76 -9.32 57.70
C ASN A 382 -6.66 -8.47 57.03
N PRO A 383 -6.71 -8.21 55.71
CA PRO A 383 -5.66 -7.49 55.00
C PRO A 383 -5.59 -5.99 55.31
N PHE A 384 -6.51 -5.47 56.15
CA PHE A 384 -6.57 -4.07 56.56
C PHE A 384 -6.09 -3.83 58.00
N GLU A 385 -5.61 -4.87 58.68
CA GLU A 385 -5.06 -4.76 60.03
C GLU A 385 -3.76 -3.90 59.98
N GLY A 386 -3.82 -2.72 60.61
CA GLY A 386 -2.72 -1.72 60.62
C GLY A 386 -2.92 -0.51 59.69
N MET A 387 -3.96 -0.46 58.84
CA MET A 387 -4.11 0.64 57.87
C MET A 387 -4.62 1.97 58.47
N PHE A 388 -5.01 1.99 59.76
CA PHE A 388 -5.52 3.17 60.46
C PHE A 388 -4.70 3.56 61.72
N ASP A 389 -3.51 2.99 61.92
CA ASP A 389 -2.65 3.39 63.04
C ASP A 389 -1.83 4.64 62.66
N ARG A 390 -2.44 5.82 62.84
CA ARG A 390 -1.75 7.11 62.73
C ARG A 390 -1.10 7.45 64.07
N THR A 391 0.20 7.21 64.19
CA THR A 391 1.09 8.04 65.02
C THR A 391 2.00 8.86 64.10
N ALA A 392 2.08 10.16 64.37
CA ALA A 392 2.72 11.18 63.53
C ALA A 392 4.25 11.00 63.42
N PRO A 393 4.90 11.43 62.32
CA PRO A 393 6.35 11.36 62.17
C PRO A 393 7.04 12.43 63.04
N GLY A 394 7.98 11.99 63.86
CA GLY A 394 8.89 12.85 64.63
C GLY A 394 9.99 13.43 63.73
N GLU A 395 10.21 14.73 63.90
CA GLU A 395 11.37 15.49 63.45
C GLU A 395 12.65 14.81 63.99
N ASP A 396 13.50 14.22 63.14
CA ASP A 396 14.95 14.08 63.39
C ASP A 396 15.78 13.48 62.24
N GLU A 397 15.20 13.04 61.11
CA GLU A 397 15.97 12.54 59.94
C GLU A 397 16.14 13.56 58.80
N MET A 398 16.38 14.83 59.13
CA MET A 398 16.61 15.88 58.13
C MET A 398 17.83 16.75 58.45
N LYS A 399 18.96 16.13 58.84
CA LYS A 399 20.23 16.86 59.05
C LYS A 399 21.53 16.16 58.65
N GLU A 400 21.52 15.03 57.94
CA GLU A 400 22.77 14.31 57.68
C GLU A 400 22.99 13.88 56.22
N ASN A 401 22.72 14.76 55.24
CA ASN A 401 23.14 14.51 53.85
C ASN A 401 23.36 15.78 52.99
N LEU A 402 23.72 16.92 53.61
CA LEU A 402 24.04 18.17 52.89
C LEU A 402 25.45 18.72 53.16
N GLU A 403 26.37 17.87 53.60
CA GLU A 403 27.81 18.18 53.65
C GLU A 403 28.58 17.00 53.05
N ASN A 404 28.80 17.03 51.73
CA ASN A 404 29.95 16.44 51.04
C ASN A 404 29.79 16.58 49.52
N THR A 405 30.08 17.77 48.99
CA THR A 405 30.73 17.99 47.67
C THR A 405 30.85 19.49 47.42
N ALA A 406 31.81 20.11 48.10
CA ALA A 406 32.35 21.42 47.75
C ALA A 406 33.87 21.31 47.88
N ASP A 407 34.55 21.26 46.74
CA ASP A 407 35.97 21.55 46.44
C ASP A 407 36.16 21.00 45.01
N GLY A 408 36.38 21.77 43.94
CA GLY A 408 37.02 23.07 43.82
C GLY A 408 38.37 22.86 43.15
N GLU A 409 38.45 23.01 41.82
CA GLU A 409 39.69 23.42 41.13
C GLU A 409 39.39 23.93 39.71
N ASP A 410 39.35 25.26 39.61
CA ASP A 410 39.56 26.05 38.40
C ASP A 410 41.08 26.13 38.12
N VAL A 411 41.49 25.95 36.86
CA VAL A 411 42.66 26.66 36.31
C VAL A 411 42.34 27.14 34.89
N SER A 412 42.29 28.46 34.80
CA SER A 412 42.25 29.33 33.63
C SER A 412 43.58 29.45 32.89
N GLY A 413 43.52 29.84 31.60
CA GLY A 413 44.60 30.48 30.85
C GLY A 413 44.37 30.31 29.34
N GLU A 414 43.66 31.24 28.68
CA GLU A 414 44.22 32.38 27.92
C GLU A 414 45.09 31.94 26.71
N ALA A 415 45.09 32.52 25.51
CA ALA A 415 44.32 33.52 24.78
C ALA A 415 45.06 33.73 23.44
N SER A 416 44.41 34.39 22.48
CA SER A 416 44.99 35.03 21.28
C SER A 416 45.29 34.12 20.08
N SER A 417 45.12 34.54 18.83
CA SER A 417 44.41 35.63 18.16
C SER A 417 44.79 35.56 16.67
N SER A 418 43.92 36.12 15.79
CA SER A 418 44.27 36.74 14.49
C SER A 418 44.78 35.79 13.38
N ASP A 419 44.49 35.92 12.08
CA ASP A 419 43.86 36.89 11.16
C ASP A 419 43.28 36.07 9.99
N ALA A 420 42.05 36.32 9.50
CA ALA A 420 41.72 37.16 8.34
C ALA A 420 42.71 37.12 7.15
N VAL A 421 42.21 36.76 5.95
CA VAL A 421 42.23 37.58 4.71
C VAL A 421 42.00 36.74 3.43
N ASN A 422 40.96 37.18 2.70
CA ASN A 422 40.70 37.27 1.25
C ASN A 422 40.46 36.09 0.28
N GLU A 423 39.32 36.26 -0.41
CA GLU A 423 39.08 36.31 -1.88
C GLU A 423 39.69 35.23 -2.78
N ALA A 424 38.85 34.57 -3.59
CA ALA A 424 38.51 35.08 -4.93
C ALA A 424 37.73 34.02 -5.75
N SER A 425 36.85 34.56 -6.58
CA SER A 425 36.12 33.94 -7.68
C SER A 425 36.98 33.16 -8.67
N ALA A 426 36.42 32.12 -9.31
CA ALA A 426 36.57 31.88 -10.74
C ALA A 426 35.51 30.88 -11.24
N GLU A 427 34.79 31.32 -12.27
CA GLU A 427 34.00 30.49 -13.19
C GLU A 427 34.89 29.50 -13.96
N ALA A 428 34.35 28.30 -14.21
CA ALA A 428 34.47 27.54 -15.46
C ALA A 428 33.37 26.47 -15.50
#